data_AF-A0A415EIE1-F1
#
_entry.id   AF-A0A415EIE1-F1
#
_cell.length_a   1.000
_cell.length_b   1.000
_cell.length_c   1.000
_cell.angle_alpha   90.00
_cell.angle_beta   90.00
_cell.angle_gamma   90.00
#
_symmetry.space_group_name_H-M   'P 1'
#
loop_
_entity.id
_entity.type
_entity.pdbx_description
1 polymer ?
#
loop_
_entity_poly.entity_id
_entity_poly.type
_entity_poly.pdbx_seq_one_letter_code
_entity_poly.pdbx_strand_id
1 'polypeptide(L)'
;MKAKPKRILFYDSDKTDYMVEMDNHWYYLVMLGAKRILVYEQPLSYVNHQPYIEVPKKTSDIPLEVRKNLLEGIKTFPYHVGLPAILDGKFNENFSNPWLAMGRKILEELPGVPFNLDE
;
A
#
# COMPACT_ATOMS: atom_id res chain seq x y z
N MET A 1 -1.46 -5.93 -13.69
CA MET A 1 -0.38 -5.10 -13.14
C MET A 1 0.95 -5.84 -13.22
N LYS A 2 2.06 -5.12 -13.35
CA LYS A 2 3.43 -5.68 -13.40
C LYS A 2 4.17 -5.59 -12.07
N ALA A 3 3.92 -4.55 -11.28
CA ALA A 3 4.59 -4.34 -9.99
C ALA A 3 4.11 -5.38 -8.97
N LYS A 4 5.03 -5.82 -8.11
CA LYS A 4 4.77 -6.83 -7.09
C LYS A 4 4.70 -6.17 -5.71
N PRO A 5 3.83 -6.67 -4.82
CA PRO A 5 3.82 -6.19 -3.45
C PRO A 5 5.13 -6.55 -2.76
N LYS A 6 5.68 -5.60 -2.01
CA LYS A 6 6.98 -5.71 -1.35
C LYS A 6 6.84 -5.75 0.17
N ARG A 7 6.06 -4.82 0.73
CA ARG A 7 5.80 -4.72 2.19
C ARG A 7 4.36 -4.34 2.47
N ILE A 8 3.82 -4.81 3.60
CA ILE A 8 2.57 -4.30 4.17
C ILE A 8 2.95 -3.35 5.29
N LEU A 9 2.57 -2.07 5.16
CA LEU A 9 3.03 -0.99 6.02
C LEU A 9 2.15 -0.82 7.26
N PHE A 10 0.84 -0.79 7.04
CA PHE A 10 -0.18 -0.67 8.10
C PHE A 10 -1.55 -1.09 7.54
N TYR A 11 -2.50 -1.25 8.45
CA TYR A 11 -3.90 -1.52 8.13
C TYR A 11 -4.83 -0.77 9.11
N ASP A 12 -6.09 -0.56 8.74
CA ASP A 12 -7.10 0.02 9.63
C ASP A 12 -7.46 -0.94 10.78
N SER A 13 -8.00 -0.43 11.89
CA SER A 13 -8.37 -1.29 13.04
C SER A 13 -9.36 -2.42 12.68
N ASP A 14 -10.22 -2.18 11.68
CA ASP A 14 -11.21 -3.14 11.20
C ASP A 14 -10.64 -4.15 10.21
N LYS A 15 -9.35 -4.02 9.84
CA LYS A 15 -8.61 -4.94 8.98
C LYS A 15 -9.25 -5.09 7.60
N THR A 16 -9.82 -4.01 7.08
CA THR A 16 -10.47 -3.93 5.76
C THR A 16 -9.63 -3.21 4.71
N ASP A 17 -8.74 -2.32 5.14
CA ASP A 17 -7.92 -1.47 4.29
C ASP A 17 -6.44 -1.65 4.64
N TYR A 18 -5.62 -2.00 3.65
CA TYR A 18 -4.20 -2.31 3.87
C TYR A 18 -3.34 -1.43 2.98
N MET A 19 -2.38 -0.73 3.57
CA MET A 19 -1.37 0.00 2.83
C MET A 19 -0.22 -0.92 2.46
N VAL A 20 -0.02 -1.11 1.17
CA VAL A 20 1.00 -1.99 0.59
C VAL A 20 2.01 -1.15 -0.19
N GLU A 21 3.28 -1.28 0.13
CA GLU A 21 4.36 -0.78 -0.72
C GLU A 21 4.63 -1.78 -1.83
N MET A 22 4.66 -1.29 -3.06
CA MET A 22 5.00 -2.06 -4.26
C MET A 22 6.49 -1.94 -4.60
N ASP A 23 7.04 -2.89 -5.36
CA ASP A 23 8.45 -2.90 -5.77
C ASP A 23 8.83 -1.74 -6.72
N ASN A 24 7.86 -1.11 -7.37
CA ASN A 24 8.02 0.13 -8.13
C ASN A 24 7.90 1.40 -7.26
N HIS A 25 7.87 1.24 -5.93
CA HIS A 25 7.83 2.31 -4.91
C HIS A 25 6.55 3.13 -4.87
N TRP A 26 5.46 2.65 -5.45
CA TRP A 26 4.14 3.23 -5.25
C TRP A 26 3.43 2.58 -4.05
N TYR A 27 2.48 3.32 -3.46
CA TYR A 27 1.78 2.91 -2.25
C TYR A 27 0.31 2.65 -2.54
N TYR A 28 -0.14 1.44 -2.27
CA TYR A 28 -1.44 0.94 -2.66
C TYR A 28 -2.26 0.73 -1.39
N LEU A 29 -3.30 1.53 -1.21
CA LEU A 29 -4.34 1.23 -0.25
C LEU A 29 -5.30 0.23 -0.87
N VAL A 30 -5.15 -1.04 -0.52
CA VAL A 30 -6.03 -2.12 -0.97
C VAL A 30 -7.22 -2.18 -0.02
N MET A 31 -8.38 -1.76 -0.51
CA MET A 31 -9.63 -1.75 0.25
C MET A 31 -10.41 -3.02 -0.06
N LEU A 32 -10.29 -4.04 0.78
CA LEU A 32 -10.86 -5.37 0.53
C LEU A 32 -12.39 -5.34 0.50
N GLY A 33 -13.02 -4.58 1.42
CA GLY A 33 -14.48 -4.46 1.49
C GLY A 33 -15.07 -3.72 0.29
N ALA A 34 -14.43 -2.62 -0.13
CA ALA A 34 -14.86 -1.81 -1.27
C ALA A 34 -14.39 -2.37 -2.63
N LYS A 35 -13.55 -3.41 -2.62
CA LYS A 35 -12.92 -4.02 -3.80
C LYS A 35 -12.30 -2.99 -4.75
N ARG A 36 -11.48 -2.09 -4.21
CA ARG A 36 -10.80 -1.03 -4.97
C ARG A 36 -9.42 -0.75 -4.41
N ILE A 37 -8.60 -0.09 -5.21
CA ILE A 37 -7.26 0.37 -4.83
C ILE A 37 -7.21 1.88 -4.94
N LEU A 38 -6.68 2.54 -3.91
CA LEU A 38 -6.24 3.94 -4.02
C LEU A 38 -4.71 3.98 -4.04
N VAL A 39 -4.14 4.62 -5.06
CA VAL A 39 -2.70 4.70 -5.27
C VAL A 39 -2.19 6.06 -4.78
N TYR A 40 -1.15 6.04 -3.96
CA TYR A 40 -0.54 7.22 -3.34
C TYR A 40 0.95 7.31 -3.69
N GLU A 41 1.44 8.55 -3.76
CA GLU A 41 2.87 8.86 -3.89
C GLU A 41 3.63 8.62 -2.57
N GLN A 42 2.96 8.76 -1.43
CA GLN A 42 3.52 8.47 -0.11
C GLN A 42 2.45 7.81 0.77
N PRO A 43 2.83 6.93 1.71
CA PRO A 43 1.85 6.17 2.50
C PRO A 43 1.18 7.00 3.59
N LEU A 44 1.84 8.06 4.08
CA LEU A 44 1.37 8.88 5.20
C LEU A 44 0.17 9.78 4.86
N SER A 45 -0.10 10.00 3.56
CA SER A 45 -1.26 10.77 3.11
C SER A 45 -2.58 10.17 3.58
N TYR A 46 -2.66 8.83 3.68
CA TYR A 46 -3.85 8.16 4.22
C TYR A 46 -3.96 8.29 5.75
N VAL A 47 -2.82 8.16 6.45
CA VAL A 47 -2.75 8.17 7.92
C VAL A 47 -3.25 9.48 8.51
N ASN A 48 -2.97 10.62 7.86
CA ASN A 48 -3.45 11.93 8.31
C ASN A 48 -4.99 12.04 8.35
N HIS A 49 -5.71 11.15 7.68
CA HIS A 49 -7.16 11.15 7.60
C HIS A 49 -7.82 9.98 8.36
N GLN A 50 -7.03 9.11 9.01
CA GLN A 50 -7.53 7.95 9.75
C GLN A 50 -6.99 7.91 11.18
N PRO A 51 -7.84 8.07 12.21
CA PRO A 51 -7.39 8.10 13.60
C PRO A 51 -6.92 6.75 14.14
N TYR A 52 -7.24 5.64 13.46
CA TYR A 52 -6.96 4.28 13.93
C TYR A 52 -6.29 3.44 12.85
N ILE A 53 -4.95 3.48 12.84
CA ILE A 53 -4.13 2.56 12.05
C ILE A 53 -3.30 1.65 12.97
N GLU A 54 -3.11 0.42 12.53
CA GLU A 54 -2.24 -0.56 13.17
C GLU A 54 -1.05 -0.87 12.27
N VAL A 55 0.13 -1.00 12.89
CA VAL A 55 1.37 -1.36 12.22
C VAL A 55 1.70 -2.82 12.56
N PRO A 56 1.79 -3.72 11.57
CA PRO A 56 2.20 -5.11 11.83
C PRO A 56 3.64 -5.16 12.32
N LYS A 57 3.93 -6.06 13.28
CA LYS A 57 5.28 -6.27 13.82
C LYS A 57 5.98 -7.46 13.18
N LYS A 58 5.20 -8.44 12.70
CA LYS A 58 5.65 -9.62 11.95
C LYS A 58 4.60 -10.03 10.91
N THR A 59 5.02 -10.74 9.85
CA THR A 59 4.13 -11.11 8.74
C THR A 59 2.91 -11.91 9.22
N SER A 60 3.11 -12.79 10.19
CA SER A 60 2.06 -13.62 10.80
C SER A 60 1.00 -12.84 11.59
N ASP A 61 1.20 -11.54 11.87
CA ASP A 61 0.14 -10.68 12.41
C ASP A 61 -0.98 -10.48 11.37
N ILE A 62 -0.69 -10.74 10.09
CA ILE A 62 -1.62 -10.70 8.97
C ILE A 62 -1.87 -12.15 8.49
N PRO A 63 -3.10 -12.68 8.67
CA PRO A 63 -3.42 -14.05 8.29
C PRO A 63 -3.08 -14.35 6.83
N LEU A 64 -2.65 -15.59 6.55
CA LEU A 64 -2.30 -16.01 5.18
C LEU A 64 -3.44 -15.79 4.18
N GLU A 65 -4.69 -16.04 4.59
CA GLU A 65 -5.87 -15.80 3.76
C GLU A 65 -6.00 -14.33 3.37
N VAL A 66 -5.78 -13.41 4.31
CA VAL A 66 -5.78 -11.97 4.04
C VAL A 66 -4.67 -11.61 3.06
N ARG A 67 -3.44 -12.12 3.25
CA ARG A 67 -2.31 -11.88 2.32
C ARG A 67 -2.62 -12.39 0.90
N LYS A 68 -3.29 -13.54 0.78
CA LYS A 68 -3.78 -14.06 -0.51
C LYS A 68 -4.83 -13.15 -1.13
N ASN A 69 -5.80 -12.69 -0.35
CA ASN A 69 -6.84 -11.77 -0.79
C ASN A 69 -6.27 -10.42 -1.22
N LEU A 70 -5.24 -9.91 -0.54
CA LEU A 70 -4.51 -8.71 -0.94
C LEU A 70 -3.83 -8.90 -2.30
N LEU A 71 -3.11 -10.02 -2.48
CA LEU A 71 -2.45 -10.29 -3.77
C LEU A 71 -3.48 -10.41 -4.91
N GLU A 72 -4.61 -11.08 -4.66
CA GLU A 72 -5.67 -11.20 -5.65
C GLU A 72 -6.34 -9.85 -5.95
N GLY A 73 -6.61 -9.05 -4.91
CA GLY A 73 -7.14 -7.70 -5.04
C GLY A 73 -6.21 -6.79 -5.85
N ILE A 74 -4.90 -6.82 -5.60
CA ILE A 74 -3.90 -6.09 -6.38
C ILE A 74 -3.96 -6.46 -7.87
N LYS A 75 -4.27 -7.71 -8.21
CA LYS A 75 -4.38 -8.16 -9.61
C LYS A 75 -5.69 -7.78 -10.29
N THR A 76 -6.78 -7.65 -9.53
CA THR A 76 -8.15 -7.67 -10.08
C THR A 76 -8.96 -6.41 -9.80
N PHE A 77 -8.66 -5.67 -8.73
CA PHE A 77 -9.45 -4.51 -8.34
C PHE A 77 -9.14 -3.31 -9.23
N PRO A 78 -10.14 -2.46 -9.54
CA PRO A 78 -9.90 -1.17 -10.18
C PRO A 78 -9.09 -0.26 -9.25
N TYR A 79 -8.20 0.54 -9.85
CA TYR A 79 -7.39 1.52 -9.11
C TYR A 79 -7.83 2.94 -9.43
N HIS A 80 -7.65 3.83 -8.45
CA HIS A 80 -7.83 5.27 -8.55
C HIS A 80 -6.65 5.99 -7.90
N VAL A 81 -6.38 7.22 -8.32
CA VAL A 81 -5.36 8.05 -7.66
C VAL A 81 -5.92 8.59 -6.35
N GLY A 82 -5.25 8.32 -5.23
CA GLY A 82 -5.59 8.86 -3.91
C GLY A 82 -5.15 10.33 -3.77
N LEU A 83 -5.83 11.09 -2.91
CA LEU A 83 -5.43 12.45 -2.56
C LEU A 83 -4.36 12.48 -1.45
N PRO A 84 -3.48 13.51 -1.39
CA PRO A 84 -3.40 14.67 -2.27
C PRO A 84 -2.72 14.30 -3.58
N ALA A 85 -3.46 14.46 -4.66
CA ALA A 85 -2.98 14.21 -6.01
C ALA A 85 -2.07 15.39 -6.40
N ILE A 86 -0.77 15.31 -6.06
CA ILE A 86 0.23 16.23 -6.63
C ILE A 86 0.35 15.95 -8.15
N LEU A 87 0.02 14.73 -8.56
CA LEU A 87 -0.19 14.37 -9.96
C LEU A 87 -1.64 14.59 -10.37
N ASP A 88 -1.90 15.50 -11.32
CA ASP A 88 -3.18 15.73 -12.03
C ASP A 88 -3.79 14.45 -12.68
N GLY A 89 -4.10 13.41 -11.90
CA GLY A 89 -4.67 12.14 -12.33
C GLY A 89 -3.74 11.20 -13.12
N LYS A 90 -2.41 11.44 -13.17
CA LYS A 90 -1.48 10.75 -14.09
C LYS A 90 -0.73 9.55 -13.49
N PHE A 91 -1.34 8.76 -12.61
CA PHE A 91 -0.67 7.54 -12.14
C PHE A 91 -0.38 6.58 -13.31
N ASN A 92 0.87 6.15 -13.42
CA ASN A 92 1.32 5.09 -14.32
C ASN A 92 2.35 4.24 -13.58
N GLU A 93 2.11 2.93 -13.53
CA GLU A 93 2.96 1.97 -12.82
C GLU A 93 4.43 1.96 -13.30
N ASN A 94 4.68 2.41 -14.53
CA ASN A 94 6.02 2.47 -15.13
C ASN A 94 6.76 3.80 -14.85
N PHE A 95 6.09 4.79 -14.26
CA PHE A 95 6.72 6.06 -13.91
C PHE A 95 7.36 5.94 -12.54
N SER A 96 8.55 6.53 -12.41
CA SER A 96 9.21 6.67 -11.12
C SER A 96 8.34 7.51 -10.19
N ASN A 97 8.16 7.04 -8.95
CA ASN A 97 7.46 7.81 -7.94
C ASN A 97 8.27 9.09 -7.62
N PRO A 98 7.72 10.30 -7.84
CA PRO A 98 8.45 11.55 -7.64
C PRO A 98 8.87 11.77 -6.18
N TRP A 99 8.11 11.24 -5.22
CA TRP A 99 8.45 11.33 -3.80
C TRP A 99 9.73 10.55 -3.45
N LEU A 100 10.03 9.48 -4.20
CA LEU A 100 11.25 8.69 -4.02
C LEU A 100 12.52 9.53 -4.25
N ALA A 101 12.47 10.46 -5.21
CA ALA A 101 13.60 11.35 -5.51
C ALA A 101 13.87 12.35 -4.38
N MET A 102 12.85 12.71 -3.60
CA MET A 102 12.96 13.70 -2.53
C MET A 102 13.27 13.11 -1.15
N GLY A 103 13.06 11.80 -0.92
CA GLY A 103 12.87 11.27 0.44
C GLY A 103 13.52 9.93 0.79
N ARG A 104 14.62 9.51 0.16
CA ARG A 104 15.25 8.17 0.39
C ARG A 104 15.37 7.76 1.86
N LYS A 105 15.66 8.68 2.78
CA LYS A 105 15.84 8.37 4.21
C LYS A 105 14.53 8.03 4.93
N ILE A 106 13.43 8.72 4.60
CA ILE A 106 12.11 8.49 5.23
C ILE A 106 11.56 7.12 4.81
N LEU A 107 11.88 6.67 3.60
CA LEU A 107 11.44 5.40 3.02
C LEU A 107 12.00 4.16 3.70
N GLU A 108 13.26 4.24 4.16
CA GLU A 108 13.94 3.18 4.89
C GLU A 108 13.38 3.03 6.31
N GLU A 109 12.91 4.14 6.89
CA GLU A 109 12.33 4.20 8.23
C GLU A 109 10.82 3.86 8.25
N LEU A 110 10.18 3.69 7.09
CA LEU A 110 8.76 3.31 7.04
C LEU A 110 8.55 1.95 7.71
N PRO A 111 7.65 1.88 8.70
CA PRO A 111 7.36 0.63 9.37
C PRO A 111 6.62 -0.32 8.42
N GLY A 112 6.69 -1.61 8.72
CA GLY A 112 5.96 -2.63 7.97
C GLY A 112 6.68 -3.97 7.97
N VAL A 113 6.01 -4.96 7.39
CA VAL A 113 6.50 -6.34 7.30
C VAL A 113 6.60 -6.77 5.83
N PRO A 114 7.49 -7.70 5.47
CA PRO A 114 7.57 -8.23 4.11
C PRO A 114 6.24 -8.80 3.62
N PHE A 115 5.95 -8.64 2.33
CA PHE A 115 4.83 -9.33 1.71
C PHE A 115 5.26 -10.75 1.30
N ASN A 116 5.03 -11.73 2.18
CA ASN A 116 5.34 -13.14 1.92
C ASN A 116 4.05 -13.98 1.89
N LEU A 117 4.04 -15.09 1.13
CA LEU A 117 2.95 -16.06 1.15
C LEU A 117 3.34 -17.43 1.75
N ASP A 118 4.62 -17.60 2.07
CA ASP A 118 5.21 -18.89 2.46
C ASP A 118 5.47 -19.01 3.97
N GLU A 119 5.30 -17.91 4.72
CA GLU A 119 5.32 -17.86 6.19
C GLU A 119 3.91 -18.08 6.74
#